data_AF-A0A971HT64-F1
#
_entry.id   AF-A0A971HT64-F1
#
_cell.length_a   1.000
_cell.length_b   1.000
_cell.length_c   1.000
_cell.angle_alpha   90.00
_cell.angle_beta   90.00
_cell.angle_gamma   90.00
#
_symmetry.space_group_name_H-M   'P 1'
#
loop_
_entity.id
_entity.type
_entity.pdbx_description
1 polymer ?
#
loop_
_entity_poly.entity_id
_entity_poly.type
_entity_poly.pdbx_seq_one_letter_code
_entity_poly.pdbx_strand_id
1 'polypeptide(L)' 'MKENNKTKTHQTKADNPRVLGIAVQRPEQTDSETEYSLSELKELCKTLGADMVGSIVQKRESASRQTYFG' A
#
# COMPACT_ATOMS: atom_id res chain seq x y z
N MET A 1 1.40 -54.61 5.27
CA MET A 1 0.64 -53.45 5.78
C MET A 1 1.23 -52.19 5.13
N LYS A 2 0.37 -51.29 4.65
CA LYS A 2 0.68 -50.24 3.65
C LYS A 2 1.53 -49.10 4.25
N GLU A 3 2.51 -48.60 3.49
CA GLU A 3 3.29 -47.41 3.83
C GLU A 3 2.37 -46.19 3.93
N ASN A 4 2.40 -45.52 5.10
CA ASN A 4 1.68 -44.28 5.32
C ASN A 4 2.41 -43.14 4.60
N ASN A 5 1.90 -42.80 3.41
CA ASN A 5 2.37 -41.67 2.62
C ASN A 5 1.94 -40.36 3.30
N LYS A 6 2.74 -39.88 4.26
CA LYS A 6 2.55 -38.56 4.90
C LYS A 6 2.72 -37.48 3.83
N THR A 7 1.65 -36.78 3.52
CA THR A 7 1.64 -35.60 2.65
C THR A 7 2.68 -34.59 3.16
N LYS A 8 3.73 -34.33 2.39
CA LYS A 8 4.70 -33.27 2.68
C LYS A 8 3.97 -31.93 2.59
N THR A 9 3.77 -31.26 3.71
CA THR A 9 3.25 -29.89 3.75
C THR A 9 4.39 -28.92 3.50
N HIS A 10 4.30 -28.08 2.48
CA HIS A 10 5.20 -26.95 2.29
C HIS A 10 4.72 -25.79 3.16
N GLN A 11 5.62 -25.17 3.93
CA GLN A 11 5.31 -23.87 4.52
C GLN A 11 5.22 -22.84 3.39
N THR A 12 4.02 -22.32 3.15
CA THR A 12 3.82 -21.13 2.33
C THR A 12 3.81 -19.92 3.25
N LYS A 13 4.69 -18.94 3.01
CA LYS A 13 4.47 -17.60 3.55
C LYS A 13 3.24 -17.03 2.83
N ALA A 14 2.32 -16.42 3.56
CA ALA A 14 1.30 -15.60 2.93
C ALA A 14 1.99 -14.44 2.21
N ASP A 15 1.55 -14.11 1.01
CA ASP A 15 2.03 -12.93 0.29
C ASP A 15 1.70 -11.68 1.11
N ASN A 16 2.57 -10.67 1.02
CA ASN A 16 2.29 -9.37 1.63
C ASN A 16 1.02 -8.77 1.00
N PRO A 17 0.14 -8.13 1.78
CA PRO A 17 -0.97 -7.37 1.23
C PRO A 17 -0.46 -6.30 0.25
N ARG A 18 -1.10 -6.26 -0.92
CA ARG A 18 -0.85 -5.23 -1.95
C ARG A 18 -1.74 -4.03 -1.65
N VAL A 19 -1.15 -2.85 -1.52
CA VAL A 19 -1.85 -1.62 -1.15
C VAL A 19 -1.63 -0.51 -2.17
N LEU A 20 -2.59 0.42 -2.24
CA LEU A 20 -2.50 1.61 -3.09
C LEU A 20 -2.34 2.85 -2.21
N GLY A 21 -1.32 3.68 -2.49
CA GLY A 21 -1.19 4.98 -1.86
C GLY A 21 -2.19 5.97 -2.44
N ILE A 22 -2.88 6.75 -1.61
CA ILE A 22 -3.81 7.78 -2.07
C ILE A 22 -3.45 9.09 -1.38
N ALA A 23 -3.24 10.15 -2.17
CA ALA A 23 -2.99 11.49 -1.68
C ALA A 23 -3.98 12.48 -2.28
N VAL A 24 -4.42 13.44 -1.47
CA VAL A 24 -5.07 14.67 -1.93
C VAL A 24 -4.04 15.77 -1.82
N GLN A 25 -3.72 16.40 -2.95
CA GLN A 25 -2.78 17.51 -3.02
C GLN A 25 -3.56 18.82 -3.09
N ARG A 26 -3.33 19.70 -2.11
CA ARG A 26 -3.92 21.03 -2.07
C ARG A 26 -3.09 22.05 -2.85
N PRO A 27 -3.65 23.20 -3.28
CA PRO A 27 -2.95 24.17 -4.13
C PRO A 27 -1.64 24.70 -3.53
N GLU A 28 -1.53 24.74 -2.20
CA GLU A 28 -0.32 25.16 -1.49
C GLU A 28 0.79 24.11 -1.46
N GLN A 29 0.52 22.88 -1.92
CA GLN A 29 1.47 21.77 -1.91
C GLN A 29 2.04 21.55 -3.30
N THR A 30 3.36 21.33 -3.37
CA THR A 30 4.04 21.01 -4.62
C THR A 30 3.91 19.52 -4.98
N ASP A 31 4.07 19.23 -6.27
CA ASP A 31 4.10 17.84 -6.76
C ASP A 31 5.26 17.08 -6.09
N SER A 32 6.43 17.72 -5.93
CA SER A 32 7.60 17.13 -5.27
C SER A 32 7.38 16.80 -3.79
N GLU A 33 6.70 17.65 -3.02
CA GLU A 33 6.40 17.37 -1.60
C GLU A 33 5.43 16.18 -1.46
N THR A 34 4.48 16.07 -2.39
CA THR A 34 3.50 14.98 -2.42
C THR A 34 4.18 13.66 -2.80
N GLU A 35 5.04 13.68 -3.82
CA GLU A 35 5.84 12.52 -4.24
C GLU A 35 6.80 12.04 -3.15
N TYR A 36 7.45 12.97 -2.45
CA TYR A 36 8.32 12.66 -1.32
C TYR A 36 7.54 11.97 -0.19
N SER A 37 6.38 12.54 0.20
CA SER A 37 5.52 11.96 1.24
C SER A 37 5.03 10.55 0.88
N LEU A 38 4.65 10.32 -0.37
CA LEU A 38 4.23 8.99 -0.85
C LEU A 38 5.40 7.99 -0.86
N SER A 39 6.61 8.45 -1.18
CA SER A 39 7.82 7.62 -1.14
C SER A 39 8.17 7.19 0.28
N GLU A 40 8.07 8.10 1.25
CA GLU A 40 8.24 7.75 2.67
C GLU A 40 7.15 6.78 3.15
N LEU A 41 5.88 7.02 2.80
CA LEU A 41 4.78 6.12 3.15
C LEU A 41 5.00 4.71 2.58
N LYS A 42 5.56 4.60 1.37
CA LYS A 42 5.94 3.31 0.77
C LYS A 42 6.98 2.57 1.60
N GLU A 43 8.00 3.26 2.10
CA GLU A 43 9.01 2.63 2.97
C GLU A 43 8.39 2.16 4.29
N LEU A 44 7.49 2.96 4.88
CA LEU A 44 6.74 2.56 6.08
C LEU A 44 5.88 1.32 5.84
N CYS A 45 5.20 1.22 4.69
CA CYS A 45 4.43 0.03 4.32
C CYS A 45 5.30 -1.23 4.28
N LYS A 46 6.53 -1.16 3.76
CA LYS A 46 7.44 -2.32 3.74
C LYS A 46 7.74 -2.83 5.15
N THR A 47 8.00 -1.93 6.10
CA THR A 47 8.25 -2.30 7.51
C THR A 47 7.01 -2.95 8.15
N LEU A 48 5.81 -2.55 7.74
CA LEU A 48 4.54 -3.14 8.18
C LEU A 48 4.17 -4.44 7.45
N GLY A 49 5.00 -4.90 6.51
CA GLY A 49 4.73 -6.11 5.73
C GLY A 49 3.70 -5.91 4.62
N ALA A 50 3.53 -4.69 4.10
CA ALA A 50 2.66 -4.38 2.97
C ALA A 50 3.47 -3.88 1.77
N ASP A 51 3.04 -4.27 0.58
CA ASP A 51 3.67 -3.84 -0.67
C ASP A 51 2.81 -2.74 -1.29
N MET A 52 3.26 -1.49 -1.24
CA MET A 52 2.62 -0.40 -1.99
C MET A 52 2.92 -0.54 -3.48
N VAL A 53 1.91 -0.89 -4.27
CA VAL A 53 2.06 -1.25 -5.69
C VAL A 53 1.86 -0.09 -6.65
N GLY A 54 1.43 1.07 -6.14
CA GLY A 54 1.22 2.29 -6.90
C GLY A 54 0.62 3.36 -6.02
N SER A 55 0.41 4.54 -6.60
CA SER A 55 -0.25 5.65 -5.93
C SER A 55 -1.19 6.41 -6.87
N ILE A 56 -2.18 7.07 -6.28
CA ILE A 56 -3.07 8.03 -6.95
C ILE A 56 -2.96 9.36 -6.21
N VAL A 57 -2.79 10.44 -6.97
CA VAL A 57 -2.82 11.81 -6.45
C VAL A 57 -4.02 12.54 -7.06
N GLN A 58 -4.85 13.14 -6.21
CA GLN A 58 -5.94 14.02 -6.63
C GLN A 58 -5.63 15.45 -6.24
N LYS A 59 -5.50 16.34 -7.23
CA LYS A 59 -5.35 17.79 -6.98
C LYS A 59 -6.72 18.39 -6.62
N ARG A 60 -6.88 18.95 -5.43
CA ARG A 60 -8.16 19.50 -4.92
C ARG A 60 -7.93 20.64 -3.93
N GLU A 61 -8.87 21.58 -3.85
CA GLU A 61 -8.88 22.62 -2.79
C GLU A 61 -8.90 22.04 -1.37
N SER A 62 -9.59 20.92 -1.17
CA SER A 62 -9.67 20.23 0.12
C SER A 62 -10.04 18.76 -0.03
N ALA A 63 -9.69 17.93 0.94
CA ALA A 63 -10.18 16.55 1.04
C ALA A 63 -11.71 16.50 1.21
N SER A 64 -12.33 15.47 0.63
CA SER A 64 -13.76 15.17 0.84
C SER A 64 -14.03 14.89 2.31
N ARG A 65 -15.06 15.50 2.91
CA ARG A 65 -15.40 15.25 4.31
C ARG A 65 -16.04 13.88 4.53
N GLN A 66 -16.74 13.34 3.54
CA GLN A 66 -17.40 12.03 3.66
C GLN A 66 -16.46 10.87 3.34
N THR A 67 -15.59 11.04 2.34
CA THR A 67 -14.82 9.93 1.74
C THR A 67 -13.31 10.19 1.68
N TYR A 68 -12.84 11.35 2.12
CA TYR A 68 -11.46 11.86 2.02
C TYR A 68 -10.98 12.12 0.57
N PHE A 69 -11.10 11.15 -0.32
CA PHE A 69 -10.82 11.22 -1.75
C PHE A 69 -12.11 11.00 -2.56
N GLY A 70 -12.05 11.23 -3.89
CA GLY A 70 -13.21 11.21 -4.78
C GLY A 70 -13.53 12.57 -5.36
#